data_AF-A0A847JQM8-F1
#
_entry.id   AF-A0A847JQM8-F1
#
_cell.length_a   1.000
_cell.length_b   1.000
_cell.length_c   1.000
_cell.angle_alpha   90.00
_cell.angle_beta   90.00
_cell.angle_gamma   90.00
#
_symmetry.space_group_name_H-M   'P 1'
#
loop_
_entity.id
_entity.type
_entity.pdbx_description
1 polymer ?
#
loop_
_entity_poly.entity_id
_entity_poly.type
_entity_poly.pdbx_seq_one_letter_code
_entity_poly.pdbx_strand_id
1 'polypeptide(L)' 'METSFSPPLDPCTYDLRIGTVGYEYSEWEGVLYPNGIEKETYLRLYCEHFSTLELDFTFYTMPKAARMRDIL' A
#
# COMPACT_ATOMS: atom_id res chain seq x y z
N MET A 1 -32.20 -13.82 -19.33
CA MET A 1 -31.52 -12.94 -20.29
C MET A 1 -30.25 -12.47 -19.59
N GLU A 2 -29.28 -13.37 -19.47
CA GLU A 2 -28.02 -13.09 -18.78
C GLU A 2 -26.98 -12.79 -19.85
N THR A 3 -26.50 -11.56 -19.89
CA THR A 3 -25.38 -11.19 -20.75
C THR A 3 -24.12 -11.66 -20.06
N SER A 4 -23.63 -12.83 -20.45
CA SER A 4 -22.29 -13.31 -20.12
C SER A 4 -21.26 -12.32 -20.66
N PHE A 5 -20.63 -11.54 -19.77
CA PHE A 5 -19.46 -10.76 -20.12
C PHE A 5 -18.25 -11.70 -20.18
N SER A 6 -17.76 -11.96 -21.39
CA SER A 6 -16.44 -12.58 -21.57
C SER A 6 -15.47 -11.46 -21.92
N PRO A 7 -14.54 -11.07 -21.02
CA PRO A 7 -13.53 -10.09 -21.38
C PRO A 7 -12.66 -10.65 -22.52
N PRO A 8 -12.19 -9.80 -23.45
CA PRO A 8 -11.25 -10.24 -24.48
C PRO A 8 -9.92 -10.68 -23.84
N LEU A 9 -9.36 -11.78 -24.36
CA LEU A 9 -7.98 -12.18 -24.09
C LEU A 9 -7.07 -11.31 -24.97
N ASP A 10 -6.67 -10.12 -24.50
CA ASP A 10 -5.83 -9.16 -25.25
C ASP A 10 -4.46 -8.89 -24.58
N PRO A 11 -3.38 -8.65 -25.37
CA PRO A 11 -1.97 -8.68 -24.95
C PRO A 11 -1.46 -7.41 -24.23
N CYS A 12 -2.32 -6.44 -23.97
CA CYS A 12 -2.01 -5.27 -23.12
C CYS A 12 -2.73 -5.41 -21.78
N THR A 13 -2.28 -6.36 -20.97
CA THR A 13 -2.62 -6.37 -19.55
C THR A 13 -2.09 -5.06 -18.94
N TYR A 14 -2.97 -4.11 -18.64
CA TYR A 14 -2.59 -2.92 -17.90
C TYR A 14 -2.08 -3.35 -16.51
N ASP A 15 -0.84 -2.98 -16.15
CA ASP A 15 -0.31 -3.18 -14.79
C ASP A 15 -1.00 -2.20 -13.84
N LEU A 16 -2.23 -2.54 -13.44
CA LEU A 16 -3.02 -1.78 -12.49
C LEU A 16 -2.56 -2.13 -11.07
N ARG A 17 -1.97 -1.15 -10.39
CA ARG A 17 -1.57 -1.26 -8.99
C ARG A 17 -2.41 -0.36 -8.11
N ILE A 18 -2.80 -0.88 -6.95
CA ILE A 18 -3.68 -0.22 -5.99
C ILE A 18 -2.96 -0.19 -4.65
N GLY A 19 -3.11 0.94 -3.95
CA GLY A 19 -2.56 1.20 -2.63
C GLY A 19 -3.32 2.33 -1.96
N THR A 20 -2.83 2.74 -0.79
CA THR A 20 -3.42 3.79 0.04
C THR A 20 -2.51 5.01 0.14
N VAL A 21 -3.08 6.13 0.59
CA VAL A 21 -2.32 7.30 1.05
C VAL A 21 -1.95 7.04 2.51
N GLY A 22 -0.69 6.72 2.76
CA GLY A 22 -0.19 6.32 4.09
C GLY A 22 -0.47 4.86 4.46
N TYR A 23 0.28 4.37 5.45
CA TYR A 23 0.19 3.00 5.97
C TYR A 23 0.13 2.94 7.52
N GLU A 24 0.47 4.03 8.20
CA GLU A 24 0.61 4.07 9.66
C GLU A 24 -0.69 4.53 10.35
N TYR A 25 -1.75 3.72 10.26
CA TYR A 25 -3.03 3.98 10.90
C TYR A 25 -3.30 2.98 12.03
N SER A 26 -3.45 3.46 13.27
CA SER A 26 -3.78 2.63 14.44
C SER A 26 -5.13 1.93 14.31
N GLU A 27 -6.05 2.55 13.59
CA GLU A 27 -7.40 2.08 13.31
C GLU A 27 -7.41 0.82 12.45
N TRP A 28 -6.27 0.47 11.84
CA TRP A 28 -6.11 -0.76 11.08
C TRP A 28 -5.68 -1.94 11.94
N GLU A 29 -5.35 -1.74 13.22
CA GLU A 29 -5.17 -2.86 14.16
C GLU A 29 -6.48 -3.64 14.33
N GLY A 30 -6.37 -4.97 14.24
CA GLY A 30 -7.50 -5.87 14.23
C GLY A 30 -8.23 -5.98 12.88
N VAL A 31 -7.85 -5.18 11.87
CA VAL A 31 -8.44 -5.21 10.52
C VAL A 31 -7.40 -5.63 9.48
N LEU A 32 -6.32 -4.85 9.35
CA LEU A 32 -5.20 -5.14 8.45
C LEU A 32 -3.96 -5.62 9.23
N TYR A 33 -3.75 -5.07 10.43
CA TYR A 33 -2.61 -5.41 11.29
C TYR A 33 -3.06 -6.26 12.48
N PRO A 34 -2.28 -7.23 12.95
CA PRO A 34 -2.57 -7.90 14.22
C PRO A 34 -2.56 -6.90 15.39
N ASN A 35 -3.36 -7.15 16.43
CA ASN A 35 -3.43 -6.26 17.58
C ASN A 35 -2.11 -6.25 18.37
N GLY A 36 -1.68 -5.06 18.83
CA GLY A 36 -0.55 -4.93 19.74
C GLY A 36 0.81 -5.17 19.09
N ILE A 37 0.94 -4.93 17.78
CA ILE A 37 2.20 -5.01 17.06
C ILE A 37 2.87 -3.64 16.95
N GLU A 38 4.20 -3.62 16.98
CA GLU A 38 4.98 -2.38 16.89
C GLU A 38 4.81 -1.70 15.52
N LYS A 39 4.64 -0.36 15.54
CA LYS A 39 4.39 0.47 14.36
C LYS A 39 5.44 0.33 13.27
N GLU A 40 6.70 0.11 13.66
CA GLU A 40 7.83 -0.14 12.77
C GLU A 40 7.59 -1.37 11.86
N THR A 41 6.70 -2.29 12.27
CA THR A 41 6.34 -3.49 11.50
C THR A 41 5.22 -3.22 10.50
N TYR A 42 4.49 -2.10 10.60
CA TYR A 42 3.29 -1.85 9.82
C TYR A 42 3.57 -1.85 8.32
N LEU A 43 4.66 -1.19 7.88
CA LEU A 43 4.99 -1.14 6.46
C LEU A 43 5.25 -2.55 5.88
N ARG A 44 5.94 -3.40 6.65
CA ARG A 44 6.20 -4.78 6.26
C ARG A 44 4.89 -5.53 6.05
N LEU A 45 3.94 -5.41 6.99
CA LEU A 45 2.63 -6.05 6.89
C LEU A 45 1.78 -5.45 5.76
N TYR A 46 1.84 -4.14 5.57
CA TYR A 46 1.14 -3.45 4.49
C TYR A 46 1.57 -3.99 3.11
N CYS A 47 2.88 -4.20 2.91
CA CYS A 47 3.44 -4.77 1.68
C CYS A 47 3.01 -6.22 1.41
N GLU A 48 2.46 -6.94 2.40
CA GLU A 48 1.89 -8.28 2.19
C GLU A 48 0.53 -8.19 1.46
N HIS A 49 -0.12 -7.02 1.46
CA HIS A 49 -1.46 -6.80 0.88
C HIS A 49 -1.47 -5.87 -0.33
N PHE A 50 -0.63 -4.83 -0.34
CA PHE A 50 -0.61 -3.81 -1.40
C PHE A 50 0.78 -3.67 -2.02
N SER A 51 0.82 -3.44 -3.33
CA SER A 51 2.06 -3.28 -4.10
C SER A 51 2.47 -1.83 -4.34
N THR A 52 1.62 -0.88 -3.91
CA THR A 52 1.88 0.56 -3.98
C THR A 52 1.44 1.26 -2.70
N LEU A 53 2.06 2.42 -2.46
CA LEU A 53 1.84 3.27 -1.29
C LEU A 53 2.16 4.71 -1.68
N GLU A 54 1.27 5.63 -1.34
CA GLU A 54 1.53 7.06 -1.44
C GLU A 54 2.00 7.59 -0.08
N LEU A 55 3.06 8.38 -0.06
CA LEU A 55 3.66 8.93 1.15
C LEU A 55 3.70 10.45 1.10
N ASP A 56 3.05 11.07 2.07
CA ASP A 56 3.05 12.51 2.25
C ASP A 56 3.99 12.91 3.40
N PHE A 57 5.03 13.67 3.08
CA PHE A 57 5.89 14.30 4.08
C PHE A 57 5.45 15.74 4.28
N THR A 58 4.85 16.03 5.43
CA THR A 58 4.37 17.39 5.75
C THR A 58 5.50 18.42 5.78
N PHE A 59 5.20 19.64 5.32
CA PHE A 59 5.95 20.88 5.04
C PHE A 59 7.30 21.21 5.72
N TYR A 60 7.80 20.46 6.69
CA TYR A 60 8.94 20.89 7.52
C TYR A 60 10.31 20.50 6.97
N THR A 61 10.45 19.40 6.23
CA THR A 61 11.71 19.05 5.55
C THR A 61 11.45 17.98 4.48
N MET A 62 12.11 18.10 3.33
CA MET A 62 12.20 16.98 2.40
C MET A 62 12.89 15.79 3.07
N PRO A 63 12.36 14.57 2.91
CA PRO A 63 13.00 13.38 3.45
C PRO A 63 14.38 13.21 2.83
N LYS A 64 15.39 12.98 3.68
CA LYS A 64 16.74 12.64 3.20
C LYS A 64 16.70 11.28 2.52
N ALA A 65 17.46 11.10 1.44
CA ALA A 65 17.56 9.82 0.73
C ALA A 65 17.96 8.64 1.63
N ALA A 66 18.74 8.90 2.70
CA ALA A 66 19.06 7.87 3.70
C ALA A 66 17.81 7.36 4.42
N ARG A 67 16.98 8.29 4.93
CA ARG A 67 15.72 7.94 5.60
C ARG A 67 14.78 7.16 4.68
N MET A 68 14.76 7.48 3.39
CA MET A 68 13.96 6.72 2.42
C MET A 68 14.46 5.30 2.20
N ARG A 69 15.78 5.11 2.18
CA ARG A 69 16.40 3.78 2.06
C ARG A 69 16.21 2.92 3.30
N ASP A 70 16.07 3.52 4.47
CA ASP A 70 15.87 2.76 5.71
C ASP A 70 14.41 2.29 5.85
N ILE A 71 13.48 2.90 5.12
CA ILE A 71 12.05 2.57 5.11
C ILE A 71 11.73 1.53 4.01
N LEU A 72 12.46 1.53 2.89
CA LEU A 72 12.27 0.62 1.74
C LEU A 72 13.18 -0.60 1.82
#